data_AF-A0AAW6ZRM5-F1
#
_entry.id   AF-A0AAW6ZRM5-F1
#
_cell.length_a   1.000
_cell.length_b   1.000
_cell.length_c   1.000
_cell.angle_alpha   90.00
_cell.angle_beta   90.00
_cell.angle_gamma   90.00
#
_symmetry.space_group_name_H-M   'P 1'
#
loop_
_entity.id
_entity.type
_entity.pdbx_description
1 polymer ?
#
loop_
_entity_poly.entity_id
_entity_poly.type
_entity_poly.pdbx_seq_one_letter_code
_entity_poly.pdbx_strand_id
1 'polypeptide(L)'
;MDTKTRAELGDILTDQEKLLDILAQNPGALEAYPNLQSYLTDKNQKSVAYRRAIRNKEFTKEDYRDEILSKLDWFGYKLCTDLDMDFIINNVAAKYGDDINAVRDITLQDIGIDKVSRLLHMMGEAIYSQSEVLPSFPWEAKKGQTNHAFWKKCHLAFDAMMEDGYTSHYKLNEWSQLTLGVSCPQSFPRFARTYGDPRLIESWVKWSGWSE
;
A
#
# COMPACT_ATOMS: atom_id res chain seq x y z
N MET A 1 -8.25 19.18 24.24
CA MET A 1 -7.16 18.21 23.97
C MET A 1 -7.07 17.30 25.16
N ASP A 2 -7.34 16.01 24.97
CA ASP A 2 -7.22 15.00 26.02
C ASP A 2 -5.74 14.72 26.34
N THR A 3 -5.52 14.02 27.45
CA THR A 3 -4.18 13.78 28.01
C THR A 3 -3.28 12.99 27.06
N LYS A 4 -3.84 12.07 26.27
CA LYS A 4 -3.07 11.24 25.34
C LYS A 4 -2.63 12.05 24.12
N THR A 5 -3.55 12.83 23.54
CA THR A 5 -3.22 13.76 22.45
C THR A 5 -2.19 14.81 22.89
N ARG A 6 -2.21 15.25 24.16
CA ARG A 6 -1.20 16.16 24.72
C ARG A 6 0.17 15.53 24.87
N ALA A 7 0.24 14.25 25.26
CA ALA A 7 1.50 13.52 25.29
C ALA A 7 2.08 13.35 23.88
N GLU A 8 1.27 12.94 22.91
CA GLU A 8 1.70 12.76 21.50
C GLU A 8 2.23 14.06 20.88
N LEU A 9 1.59 15.20 21.16
CA LEU A 9 2.10 16.50 20.73
C LEU A 9 3.42 16.87 21.41
N GLY A 10 3.56 16.57 22.72
CA GLY A 10 4.80 16.79 23.46
C GLY A 10 5.97 15.97 22.92
N ASP A 11 5.72 14.71 22.57
CA ASP A 11 6.71 13.82 21.96
C ASP A 11 7.19 14.38 20.61
N ILE A 12 6.26 14.86 19.77
CA ILE A 12 6.61 15.48 18.47
C ILE A 12 7.41 16.77 18.66
N LEU A 13 7.07 17.60 19.66
CA LEU A 13 7.78 18.86 19.90
C LEU A 13 9.20 18.66 20.44
N THR A 14 9.45 17.55 21.13
CA THR A 14 10.78 17.20 21.66
C THR A 14 11.65 16.45 20.66
N ASP A 15 11.04 15.72 19.72
CA ASP A 15 11.73 15.06 18.61
C ASP A 15 11.81 15.99 17.39
N GLN A 16 12.86 16.81 17.35
CA GLN A 16 13.05 17.81 16.31
C GLN A 16 13.16 17.21 14.90
N GLU A 17 13.65 15.99 14.74
CA GLU A 17 13.74 15.35 13.42
C GLU A 17 12.36 14.97 12.88
N LYS A 18 11.55 14.30 13.69
CA LYS A 18 10.16 13.97 13.31
C LYS A 18 9.33 15.22 13.05
N LEU A 19 9.51 16.26 13.87
CA LEU A 19 8.83 17.53 13.64
C LEU A 19 9.22 18.14 12.29
N LEU A 20 10.52 18.15 11.95
CA LEU A 20 10.99 18.66 10.66
C LEU A 20 10.40 17.86 9.49
N ASP A 21 10.29 16.53 9.60
CA ASP A 21 9.69 15.69 8.56
C ASP A 21 8.20 15.98 8.36
N ILE A 22 7.45 16.19 9.45
CA ILE A 22 6.03 16.59 9.39
C ILE A 22 5.90 17.97 8.73
N LEU A 23 6.70 18.94 9.14
CA LEU A 23 6.69 20.29 8.60
C LEU A 23 7.11 20.34 7.11
N ALA A 24 7.97 19.42 6.67
CA ALA A 24 8.41 19.32 5.28
C ALA A 24 7.29 18.89 4.31
N GLN A 25 6.21 18.30 4.80
CA GLN A 25 5.07 17.87 3.96
C GLN A 25 4.26 19.05 3.44
N ASN A 26 4.25 20.17 4.16
CA ASN A 26 3.61 21.39 3.72
C ASN A 26 4.43 22.64 4.10
N PRO A 27 5.56 22.90 3.40
CA PRO A 27 6.38 24.07 3.66
C PRO A 27 5.62 25.38 3.42
N GLY A 28 4.56 25.36 2.61
CA GLY A 28 3.68 26.51 2.37
C GLY A 28 2.97 27.01 3.62
N ALA A 29 2.78 26.16 4.64
CA ALA A 29 2.20 26.58 5.92
C ALA A 29 3.19 27.38 6.81
N LEU A 30 4.45 27.52 6.40
CA LEU A 30 5.53 28.15 7.16
C LEU A 30 5.86 29.58 6.70
N GLU A 31 4.91 30.32 6.11
CA GLU A 31 5.14 31.68 5.61
C GLU A 31 5.73 32.63 6.66
N ALA A 32 5.33 32.48 7.93
CA ALA A 32 5.85 33.26 9.05
C ALA A 32 7.27 32.86 9.49
N TYR A 33 7.83 31.77 8.95
CA TYR A 33 9.12 31.19 9.34
C TYR A 33 10.02 30.95 8.11
N PRO A 34 10.44 32.01 7.39
CA PRO A 34 11.10 31.91 6.09
C PRO A 34 12.41 31.11 6.11
N ASN A 35 13.19 31.20 7.20
CA ASN A 35 14.44 30.44 7.35
C ASN A 35 14.19 28.94 7.48
N LEU A 36 13.16 28.55 8.24
CA LEU A 36 12.77 27.16 8.42
C LEU A 36 12.18 26.58 7.13
N GLN A 37 11.35 27.38 6.44
CA GLN A 37 10.81 27.04 5.15
C GLN A 37 11.92 26.80 4.11
N SER A 38 12.91 27.69 4.02
CA SER A 38 14.06 27.51 3.11
C SER A 38 14.85 26.26 3.50
N TYR A 39 15.21 26.10 4.77
CA TYR A 39 15.95 24.95 5.26
C TYR A 39 15.29 23.61 4.91
N LEU A 40 13.98 23.49 5.13
CA LEU A 40 13.23 22.27 4.80
C LEU A 40 13.19 22.01 3.29
N THR A 41 13.05 23.07 2.50
CA THR A 41 13.01 22.95 1.04
C THR A 41 14.40 22.62 0.45
N ASP A 42 15.47 23.07 1.10
CA ASP A 42 16.84 22.92 0.65
C ASP A 42 17.51 21.62 1.15
N LYS A 43 17.08 21.08 2.31
CA LYS A 43 17.52 19.78 2.82
C LYS A 43 17.05 18.62 1.93
N ASN A 44 15.88 18.74 1.31
CA ASN A 44 15.37 17.71 0.41
C ASN A 44 16.05 17.79 -0.97
N GLN A 45 17.10 16.98 -1.16
CA GLN A 45 17.87 16.92 -2.41
C GLN A 45 17.01 16.67 -3.65
N LYS A 46 15.90 15.94 -3.54
CA LYS A 46 14.97 15.69 -4.65
C LYS A 46 14.16 16.93 -5.01
N SER A 47 13.70 17.69 -4.02
CA SER A 47 13.04 18.99 -4.24
C SER A 47 13.99 20.02 -4.86
N VAL A 48 15.24 20.03 -4.41
CA VAL A 48 16.31 20.84 -5.02
C VAL A 48 16.57 20.42 -6.47
N ALA A 49 16.65 19.12 -6.75
CA ALA A 49 16.84 18.60 -8.11
C ALA A 49 15.66 18.97 -9.03
N TYR A 50 14.42 18.83 -8.56
CA TYR A 50 13.23 19.27 -9.29
C TYR A 50 13.29 20.76 -9.65
N ARG A 51 13.56 21.64 -8.67
CA ARG A 51 13.68 23.09 -8.92
C ARG A 51 14.81 23.41 -9.90
N ARG A 52 15.94 22.68 -9.81
CA ARG A 52 17.07 22.81 -10.75
C ARG A 52 16.65 22.41 -12.17
N ALA A 53 15.97 21.28 -12.34
CA ALA A 53 15.52 20.79 -13.63
C ALA A 53 14.55 21.76 -14.32
N ILE A 54 13.63 22.36 -13.57
CA ILE A 54 12.75 23.43 -14.07
C ILE A 54 13.56 24.64 -14.56
N ARG A 55 14.52 25.11 -13.74
CA ARG A 55 15.39 26.25 -14.10
C ARG A 55 16.27 25.96 -15.32
N ASN A 56 16.75 24.73 -15.44
CA ASN A 56 17.54 24.25 -16.57
C ASN A 56 16.71 23.96 -17.83
N LYS A 57 15.37 24.07 -17.74
CA LYS A 57 14.42 23.75 -18.81
C LYS A 57 14.51 22.30 -19.29
N GLU A 58 14.86 21.38 -18.39
CA GLU A 58 14.84 19.94 -18.67
C GLU A 58 13.40 19.42 -18.82
N PHE A 59 12.47 20.03 -18.09
CA PHE A 59 11.01 19.90 -18.25
C PHE A 59 10.33 21.15 -17.67
N THR A 60 9.05 21.33 -17.95
CA THR A 60 8.21 22.39 -17.37
C THR A 60 7.42 21.90 -16.16
N LYS A 61 6.88 22.85 -15.38
CA LYS A 61 5.97 22.51 -14.28
C LYS A 61 4.69 21.83 -14.77
N GLU A 62 4.26 22.16 -15.99
CA GLU A 62 3.09 21.55 -16.63
C GLU A 62 3.39 20.09 -17.00
N ASP A 63 4.53 19.81 -17.64
CA ASP A 63 4.95 18.44 -17.96
C ASP A 63 4.98 17.56 -16.70
N TYR A 64 5.57 18.08 -15.62
CA TYR A 64 5.64 17.35 -14.35
C TYR A 64 4.26 17.10 -13.73
N ARG A 65 3.33 18.06 -13.87
CA ARG A 65 1.95 17.91 -13.40
C ARG A 65 1.20 16.89 -14.24
N ASP A 66 1.36 16.90 -15.55
CA ASP A 66 0.68 16.00 -16.47
C ASP A 66 1.10 14.55 -16.24
N GLU A 67 2.38 14.31 -15.95
CA GLU A 67 2.87 12.98 -15.54
C GLU A 67 2.23 12.51 -14.22
N ILE A 68 2.07 13.41 -13.23
CA ILE A 68 1.35 13.07 -11.98
C ILE A 68 -0.11 12.73 -12.29
N LEU A 69 -0.80 13.54 -13.09
CA LEU A 69 -2.20 13.33 -13.45
C LEU A 69 -2.38 12.03 -14.23
N SER A 70 -1.49 11.71 -15.18
CA SER A 70 -1.50 10.45 -15.91
C SER A 70 -1.39 9.24 -14.98
N LYS A 71 -0.54 9.32 -13.94
CA LYS A 71 -0.47 8.26 -12.92
C LYS A 71 -1.73 8.17 -12.07
N LEU A 72 -2.32 9.31 -11.69
CA LEU A 72 -3.58 9.34 -10.95
C LEU A 72 -4.74 8.75 -11.77
N ASP A 73 -4.81 9.06 -13.07
CA ASP A 73 -5.78 8.48 -13.99
C ASP A 73 -5.65 6.95 -14.06
N TRP A 74 -4.41 6.45 -14.17
CA TRP A 74 -4.15 5.00 -14.17
C TRP A 74 -4.56 4.34 -12.84
N PHE A 75 -4.24 4.95 -11.70
CA PHE A 75 -4.67 4.44 -10.40
C PHE A 75 -6.19 4.44 -10.28
N GLY A 76 -6.86 5.50 -10.74
CA GLY A 76 -8.31 5.60 -10.77
C GLY A 76 -8.93 4.49 -11.61
N TYR A 77 -8.42 4.26 -12.82
CA TYR A 77 -8.85 3.16 -13.69
C TYR A 77 -8.70 1.81 -13.00
N LYS A 78 -7.53 1.53 -12.41
CA LYS A 78 -7.27 0.26 -11.72
C LYS A 78 -8.17 0.05 -10.50
N LEU A 79 -8.46 1.10 -9.73
CA LEU A 79 -9.42 1.01 -8.63
C LEU A 79 -10.80 0.63 -9.15
N CYS A 80 -11.24 1.26 -10.23
CA CYS A 80 -12.53 0.98 -10.84
C CYS A 80 -12.64 -0.46 -11.38
N THR A 81 -11.55 -1.11 -11.82
CA THR A 81 -11.61 -2.51 -12.27
C THR A 81 -11.92 -3.49 -11.13
N ASP A 82 -11.62 -3.12 -9.89
CA ASP A 82 -11.85 -3.96 -8.72
C ASP A 82 -13.20 -3.65 -8.02
N LEU A 83 -13.89 -2.59 -8.46
CA LEU A 83 -15.17 -2.14 -7.90
C LEU A 83 -16.36 -2.67 -8.70
N ASP A 84 -17.46 -2.95 -8.01
CA ASP A 84 -18.74 -3.21 -8.66
C ASP A 84 -19.30 -1.91 -9.26
N MET A 85 -19.29 -1.82 -10.59
CA MET A 85 -19.78 -0.68 -11.36
C MET A 85 -21.13 -0.94 -12.03
N ASP A 86 -21.86 -2.00 -11.68
CA ASP A 86 -23.10 -2.39 -12.36
C ASP A 86 -24.14 -1.27 -12.38
N PHE A 87 -24.19 -0.43 -11.35
CA PHE A 87 -25.11 0.70 -11.29
C PHE A 87 -24.83 1.80 -12.34
N ILE A 88 -23.57 1.97 -12.77
CA ILE A 88 -23.19 2.85 -13.88
C ILE A 88 -23.44 2.13 -15.20
N ILE A 89 -22.99 0.87 -15.31
CA ILE A 89 -23.15 0.06 -16.52
C ILE A 89 -24.61 -0.04 -16.92
N ASN A 90 -25.49 -0.41 -15.98
CA ASN A 90 -26.94 -0.53 -16.23
C ASN A 90 -27.57 0.81 -16.63
N ASN A 91 -27.09 1.94 -16.08
CA ASN A 91 -27.58 3.26 -16.45
C ASN A 91 -27.16 3.68 -17.86
N VAL A 92 -25.90 3.42 -18.24
CA VAL A 92 -25.40 3.72 -19.59
C VAL A 92 -26.06 2.78 -20.60
N ALA A 93 -26.17 1.49 -20.29
CA ALA A 93 -26.85 0.51 -21.14
C ALA A 93 -28.33 0.84 -21.35
N ALA A 94 -29.03 1.38 -20.35
CA ALA A 94 -30.42 1.82 -20.50
C ALA A 94 -30.58 3.00 -21.49
N LYS A 95 -29.53 3.78 -21.73
CA LYS A 95 -29.55 4.93 -22.65
C LYS A 95 -29.00 4.59 -24.04
N TYR A 96 -27.93 3.80 -24.10
CA TYR A 96 -27.16 3.56 -25.32
C TYR A 96 -27.20 2.12 -25.82
N GLY A 97 -27.81 1.21 -25.06
CA GLY A 97 -27.98 -0.20 -25.45
C GLY A 97 -26.65 -0.87 -25.75
N ASP A 98 -26.53 -1.39 -26.97
CA ASP A 98 -25.36 -2.09 -27.51
C ASP A 98 -24.42 -1.19 -28.34
N ASP A 99 -24.75 0.11 -28.51
CA ASP A 99 -23.91 1.05 -29.27
C ASP A 99 -22.67 1.48 -28.48
N ILE A 100 -21.66 0.62 -28.50
CA ILE A 100 -20.38 0.86 -27.83
C ILE A 100 -19.61 2.06 -28.39
N ASN A 101 -19.90 2.49 -29.62
CA ASN A 101 -19.24 3.67 -30.18
C ASN A 101 -19.81 4.93 -29.54
N ALA A 102 -21.13 5.01 -29.36
CA ALA A 102 -21.75 6.10 -28.63
C ALA A 102 -21.27 6.20 -27.18
N VAL A 103 -20.95 5.07 -26.53
CA VAL A 103 -20.39 5.03 -25.17
C VAL A 103 -19.04 5.75 -25.05
N ARG A 104 -18.25 5.85 -26.14
CA ARG A 104 -16.93 6.51 -26.10
C ARG A 104 -17.01 8.01 -25.91
N ASP A 105 -18.11 8.61 -26.35
CA ASP A 105 -18.31 10.06 -26.40
C ASP A 105 -19.31 10.55 -25.33
N ILE A 106 -19.66 9.70 -24.35
CA ILE A 106 -20.61 10.07 -23.29
C ILE A 106 -20.03 11.11 -22.35
N THR A 107 -20.91 11.97 -21.84
CA THR A 107 -20.55 13.01 -20.89
C THR A 107 -20.83 12.58 -19.44
N LEU A 108 -20.34 13.37 -18.49
CA LEU A 108 -20.67 13.21 -17.06
C LEU A 108 -22.19 13.22 -16.81
N GLN A 109 -22.95 13.99 -17.59
CA GLN A 109 -24.41 14.08 -17.47
C GLN A 109 -25.09 12.80 -17.95
N ASP A 110 -24.53 12.14 -18.97
CA ASP A 110 -25.05 10.88 -19.50
C ASP A 110 -24.88 9.74 -18.49
N ILE A 111 -23.76 9.73 -17.76
CA ILE A 111 -23.51 8.81 -16.65
C ILE A 111 -24.38 9.16 -15.43
N GLY A 112 -24.53 10.45 -15.14
CA GLY A 112 -25.28 10.98 -14.01
C GLY A 112 -24.38 11.33 -12.83
N ILE A 113 -24.44 12.59 -12.40
CA ILE A 113 -23.56 13.17 -11.37
C ILE A 113 -23.59 12.36 -10.07
N ASP A 114 -24.77 11.95 -9.61
CA ASP A 114 -24.91 11.18 -8.36
C ASP A 114 -24.22 9.80 -8.44
N LYS A 115 -24.23 9.19 -9.63
CA LYS A 115 -23.58 7.88 -9.85
C LYS A 115 -22.08 8.05 -9.86
N VAL A 116 -21.56 9.10 -10.51
CA VAL A 116 -20.13 9.42 -10.48
C VAL A 116 -19.68 9.76 -9.05
N SER A 117 -20.46 10.55 -8.32
CA SER A 117 -20.18 10.87 -6.91
C SER A 117 -20.12 9.61 -6.04
N ARG A 118 -21.08 8.69 -6.22
CA ARG A 118 -21.06 7.38 -5.56
C ARG A 118 -19.81 6.58 -5.91
N LEU A 119 -19.41 6.54 -7.18
CA LEU A 119 -18.19 5.86 -7.61
C LEU A 119 -16.96 6.47 -6.92
N LEU A 120 -16.85 7.80 -6.87
CA LEU A 120 -15.74 8.50 -6.20
C LEU A 120 -15.70 8.18 -4.69
N HIS A 121 -16.86 8.06 -4.03
CA HIS A 121 -16.91 7.60 -2.64
C HIS A 121 -16.40 6.17 -2.49
N MET A 122 -16.84 5.25 -3.35
CA MET A 122 -16.37 3.86 -3.36
C MET A 122 -14.87 3.76 -3.62
N MET A 123 -14.35 4.56 -4.56
CA MET A 123 -12.92 4.68 -4.81
C MET A 123 -12.17 5.23 -3.60
N GLY A 124 -12.71 6.24 -2.93
CA GLY A 124 -12.14 6.79 -1.69
C GLY A 124 -12.02 5.73 -0.60
N GLU A 125 -13.08 4.96 -0.35
CA GLU A 125 -13.06 3.83 0.60
C GLU A 125 -12.06 2.74 0.19
N ALA A 126 -11.99 2.41 -1.12
CA ALA A 126 -11.07 1.42 -1.64
C ALA A 126 -9.59 1.87 -1.57
N ILE A 127 -9.30 3.17 -1.69
CA ILE A 127 -7.95 3.70 -1.49
C ILE A 127 -7.50 3.47 -0.05
N TYR A 128 -8.36 3.71 0.93
CA TYR A 128 -8.04 3.43 2.34
C TYR A 128 -7.86 1.94 2.63
N SER A 129 -8.56 1.06 1.91
CA SER A 129 -8.35 -0.39 2.04
C SER A 129 -7.08 -0.87 1.34
N GLN A 130 -6.56 -0.11 0.36
CA GLN A 130 -5.26 -0.34 -0.29
C GLN A 130 -4.08 0.33 0.44
N SER A 131 -4.33 1.36 1.27
CA SER A 131 -3.32 2.04 2.08
C SER A 131 -2.96 1.25 3.35
N GLU A 132 -2.42 0.05 3.13
CA GLU A 132 -1.49 -0.73 3.96
C GLU A 132 -1.72 -2.21 3.69
N VAL A 133 -1.09 -2.73 2.65
CA VAL A 133 -0.56 -4.10 2.72
C VAL A 133 0.86 -4.09 2.14
N LEU A 134 1.81 -3.50 2.88
CA LEU A 134 3.01 -4.33 3.13
C LEU A 134 2.43 -5.62 3.71
N PRO A 135 2.72 -6.82 3.17
CA PRO A 135 2.30 -8.02 3.84
C PRO A 135 2.74 -7.88 5.28
N SER A 136 1.80 -7.74 6.23
CA SER A 136 2.11 -7.92 7.63
C SER A 136 2.42 -9.39 7.73
N PHE A 137 3.67 -9.73 7.43
CA PHE A 137 4.09 -11.10 7.44
C PHE A 137 3.85 -11.59 8.86
N PRO A 138 3.51 -12.87 9.05
CA PRO A 138 3.15 -13.36 10.37
C PRO A 138 4.20 -12.99 11.45
N TRP A 139 5.48 -12.94 11.08
CA TRP A 139 6.59 -12.53 11.95
C TRP A 139 6.71 -11.02 12.24
N GLU A 140 6.05 -10.16 11.48
CA GLU A 140 6.02 -8.69 11.65
C GLU A 140 4.81 -8.21 12.47
N ALA A 141 3.85 -9.11 12.74
CA ALA A 141 2.65 -8.80 13.49
C ALA A 141 2.96 -8.41 14.94
N LYS A 142 2.57 -7.20 15.35
CA LYS A 142 2.70 -6.68 16.72
C LYS A 142 1.50 -7.02 17.64
N LYS A 143 0.42 -7.58 17.07
CA LYS A 143 -0.81 -7.97 17.77
C LYS A 143 -1.32 -9.32 17.25
N GLY A 144 -1.80 -10.17 18.14
CA GLY A 144 -2.31 -11.51 17.83
C GLY A 144 -1.40 -12.65 18.32
N GLN A 145 -1.93 -13.86 18.40
CA GLN A 145 -1.14 -15.06 18.74
C GLN A 145 -0.44 -15.60 17.49
N THR A 146 0.67 -14.96 17.09
CA THR A 146 1.52 -15.51 16.05
C THR A 146 2.42 -16.61 16.63
N ASN A 147 2.39 -17.80 16.03
CA ASN A 147 3.33 -18.88 16.35
C ASN A 147 4.73 -18.60 15.78
N HIS A 148 5.48 -17.70 16.41
CA HIS A 148 6.84 -17.35 15.97
C HIS A 148 7.80 -18.56 15.93
N ALA A 149 7.60 -19.56 16.79
CA ALA A 149 8.42 -20.77 16.80
C ALA A 149 8.29 -21.55 15.48
N PHE A 150 7.08 -21.64 14.93
CA PHE A 150 6.87 -22.17 13.58
C PHE A 150 7.44 -21.24 12.51
N TRP A 151 7.10 -19.94 12.54
CA TRP A 151 7.50 -19.02 11.48
C TRP A 151 9.02 -18.83 11.34
N LYS A 152 9.80 -19.02 12.42
CA LYS A 152 11.28 -19.06 12.31
C LYS A 152 11.80 -20.24 11.50
N LYS A 153 11.03 -21.32 11.41
CA LYS A 153 11.41 -22.58 10.75
C LYS A 153 10.55 -22.88 9.51
N CYS A 154 9.77 -21.89 9.03
CA CYS A 154 8.79 -22.14 7.97
C CYS A 154 9.40 -22.53 6.62
N HIS A 155 10.69 -22.25 6.39
CA HIS A 155 11.44 -22.75 5.22
C HIS A 155 11.47 -24.28 5.17
N LEU A 156 11.65 -24.96 6.31
CA LEU A 156 11.64 -26.44 6.36
C LEU A 156 10.26 -27.00 6.02
N ALA A 157 9.20 -26.32 6.47
CA ALA A 157 7.83 -26.70 6.12
C ALA A 157 7.50 -26.39 4.65
N PHE A 158 8.18 -25.42 4.04
CA PHE A 158 8.08 -25.12 2.61
C PHE A 158 8.76 -26.21 1.78
N ASP A 159 9.95 -26.64 2.19
CA ASP A 159 10.68 -27.76 1.58
C ASP A 159 9.85 -29.05 1.63
N ALA A 160 9.30 -29.40 2.80
CA ALA A 160 8.39 -30.55 2.95
C ALA A 160 7.11 -30.43 2.07
N MET A 161 6.63 -29.22 1.82
CA MET A 161 5.47 -29.01 0.94
C MET A 161 5.83 -29.22 -0.55
N MET A 162 7.02 -28.78 -0.97
CA MET A 162 7.47 -28.82 -2.37
C MET A 162 8.11 -30.15 -2.76
N GLU A 163 8.93 -30.73 -1.88
CA GLU A 163 9.70 -31.94 -2.15
C GLU A 163 8.94 -33.21 -1.74
N ASP A 164 8.33 -33.22 -0.55
CA ASP A 164 7.64 -34.39 -0.01
C ASP A 164 6.12 -34.42 -0.32
N GLY A 165 5.60 -33.38 -0.98
CA GLY A 165 4.22 -33.32 -1.46
C GLY A 165 3.15 -33.12 -0.37
N TYR A 166 3.51 -32.62 0.81
CA TYR A 166 2.57 -32.33 1.88
C TYR A 166 1.74 -31.06 1.59
N THR A 167 0.70 -31.18 0.76
CA THR A 167 -0.06 -30.02 0.24
C THR A 167 -1.25 -29.56 1.10
N SER A 168 -1.66 -30.35 2.11
CA SER A 168 -2.77 -30.02 3.01
C SER A 168 -2.28 -29.56 4.39
N HIS A 169 -3.02 -28.63 5.01
CA HIS A 169 -2.70 -28.12 6.36
C HIS A 169 -2.58 -29.25 7.38
N TYR A 170 -3.50 -30.21 7.36
CA TYR A 170 -3.50 -31.35 8.27
C TYR A 170 -2.16 -32.12 8.24
N LYS A 171 -1.70 -32.50 7.05
CA LYS A 171 -0.45 -33.23 6.87
C LYS A 171 0.77 -32.41 7.26
N LEU A 172 0.80 -31.13 6.90
CA LEU A 172 1.88 -30.21 7.28
C LEU A 172 1.94 -29.98 8.78
N ASN A 173 0.79 -29.93 9.46
CA ASN A 173 0.73 -29.79 10.91
C ASN A 173 1.24 -31.05 11.63
N GLU A 174 0.85 -32.24 11.17
CA GLU A 174 1.37 -33.50 11.71
C GLU A 174 2.89 -33.59 11.52
N TRP A 175 3.39 -33.32 10.31
CA TRP A 175 4.82 -33.27 10.03
C TRP A 175 5.55 -32.23 10.89
N SER A 176 4.99 -31.03 11.06
CA SER A 176 5.62 -29.97 11.86
C SER A 176 5.68 -30.34 13.34
N GLN A 177 4.66 -31.00 13.87
CA GLN A 177 4.65 -31.46 15.26
C GLN A 177 5.68 -32.56 15.50
N LEU A 178 5.80 -33.52 14.57
CA LEU A 178 6.76 -34.62 14.65
C LEU A 178 8.21 -34.17 14.45
N THR A 179 8.46 -33.34 13.44
CA THR A 179 9.81 -32.99 12.99
C THR A 179 10.33 -31.70 13.63
N LEU A 180 9.47 -30.68 13.76
CA LEU A 180 9.87 -29.36 14.25
C LEU A 180 9.50 -29.11 15.71
N GLY A 181 8.69 -30.00 16.31
CA GLY A 181 8.15 -29.87 17.67
C GLY A 181 7.16 -28.72 17.82
N VAL A 182 6.58 -28.22 16.73
CA VAL A 182 5.70 -27.04 16.72
C VAL A 182 4.50 -27.24 15.81
N SER A 183 3.35 -26.65 16.15
CA SER A 183 2.16 -26.70 15.30
C SER A 183 2.29 -25.80 14.07
N CYS A 184 1.78 -26.26 12.94
CA CYS A 184 1.70 -25.48 11.71
C CYS A 184 0.43 -24.60 11.73
N PRO A 185 0.54 -23.27 11.57
CA PRO A 185 -0.60 -22.39 11.44
C PRO A 185 -1.45 -22.71 10.20
N GLN A 186 -2.78 -22.59 10.33
CA GLN A 186 -3.70 -22.77 9.19
C GLN A 186 -3.42 -21.86 8.01
N SER A 187 -2.81 -20.70 8.26
CA SER A 187 -2.44 -19.73 7.23
C SER A 187 -1.21 -20.13 6.42
N PHE A 188 -0.40 -21.10 6.87
CA PHE A 188 0.87 -21.43 6.22
C PHE A 188 0.73 -21.96 4.78
N PRO A 189 -0.16 -22.92 4.46
CA PRO A 189 -0.26 -23.41 3.07
C PRO A 189 -0.68 -22.32 2.09
N ARG A 190 -1.52 -21.36 2.53
CA ARG A 190 -1.87 -20.20 1.72
C ARG A 190 -0.67 -19.27 1.55
N PHE A 191 0.05 -18.99 2.64
CA PHE A 191 1.27 -18.19 2.61
C PHE A 191 2.31 -18.75 1.61
N ALA A 192 2.61 -20.05 1.67
CA ALA A 192 3.59 -20.70 0.79
C ALA A 192 3.19 -20.60 -0.69
N ARG A 193 1.90 -20.70 -1.02
CA ARG A 193 1.41 -20.54 -2.41
C ARG A 193 1.43 -19.08 -2.89
N THR A 194 1.20 -18.13 -1.99
CA THR A 194 1.15 -16.70 -2.33
C THR A 194 2.54 -16.09 -2.46
N TYR A 195 3.45 -16.40 -1.53
CA TYR A 195 4.75 -15.72 -1.42
C TYR A 195 5.93 -16.61 -1.79
N GLY A 196 5.72 -17.92 -1.98
CA GLY A 196 6.78 -18.86 -2.31
C GLY A 196 7.70 -19.14 -1.13
N ASP A 197 8.98 -19.33 -1.44
CA ASP A 197 10.01 -19.71 -0.48
C ASP A 197 10.32 -18.54 0.49
N PRO A 198 10.15 -18.72 1.82
CA PRO A 198 10.45 -17.68 2.80
C PRO A 198 11.92 -17.23 2.80
N ARG A 199 12.86 -18.05 2.33
CA ARG A 199 14.28 -17.68 2.18
C ARG A 199 14.50 -16.55 1.17
N LEU A 200 13.55 -16.32 0.27
CA LEU A 200 13.58 -15.21 -0.71
C LEU A 200 13.01 -13.91 -0.14
N ILE A 201 12.51 -13.91 1.10
CA ILE A 201 11.90 -12.74 1.73
C ILE A 201 12.92 -12.12 2.70
N GLU A 202 13.47 -10.95 2.33
CA GLU A 202 14.53 -10.28 3.09
C GLU A 202 14.16 -10.05 4.56
N SER A 203 12.92 -9.63 4.84
CA SER A 203 12.47 -9.39 6.22
C SER A 203 12.42 -10.67 7.05
N TRP A 204 12.09 -11.80 6.42
CA TRP A 204 12.13 -13.10 7.08
C TRP A 204 13.56 -13.53 7.39
N VAL A 205 14.49 -13.43 6.44
CA VAL A 205 15.90 -13.81 6.63
C VAL A 205 16.50 -13.04 7.81
N LYS A 206 16.30 -11.71 7.81
CA LYS A 206 16.77 -10.84 8.89
C LYS A 206 16.14 -11.16 10.25
N TRP A 207 14.84 -11.47 10.28
CA TRP A 207 14.12 -11.74 11.53
C TRP A 207 14.36 -13.15 12.09
N SER A 208 14.45 -14.15 11.21
CA SER A 208 14.67 -15.55 11.58
C SER A 208 16.11 -15.82 12.01
N GLY A 209 17.07 -15.04 11.49
CA GLY A 209 18.50 -15.26 11.68
C GLY A 209 19.04 -16.41 10.82
N TRP A 210 18.32 -16.78 9.75
CA TRP A 210 18.74 -17.83 8.83
C TRP A 210 19.97 -17.40 8.02
N SER A 211 20.92 -18.32 7.86
CA SER A 211 22.08 -18.21 6.98
C SER A 211 22.24 -19.53 6.22
N GLU A 212 22.73 -19.45 4.98
CA GLU A 212 23.05 -20.62 4.14
C GLU A 212 24.19 -21.48 4.71
#